data_AF-A0A5C3P2V9-F1
#
_entry.id   AF-A0A5C3P2V9-F1
#
_cell.length_a   1.000
_cell.length_b   1.000
_cell.length_c   1.000
_cell.angle_alpha   90.00
_cell.angle_beta   90.00
_cell.angle_gamma   90.00
#
_symmetry.space_group_name_H-M   'P 1'
#
loop_
_entity.id
_entity.type
_entity.pdbx_description
1 polymer ?
#
loop_
_entity_poly.entity_id
_entity_poly.type
_entity_poly.pdbx_seq_one_letter_code
_entity_poly.pdbx_strand_id
1 'polypeptide(L)'
;MDLYHKEADTVDWGGEADYSGYEWFKDPPPPRQEASAYSPLCFDGDADATTDNYVPQPGVIEQNEAFDFALKSAPNVLYARFKQFGQLGVLAWCSEFSELIDALKLLGVDGNMFVSTRTQALKTCEEILRLKLDIEMQIIVMYLSSQIARLRRFLDSDRQWDDYPKPQFPLDYMDFGRER
;
A
#
# COMPACT_ATOMS: atom_id res chain seq x y z
N MET A 1 -46.12 -5.33 29.05
CA MET A 1 -45.58 -3.99 29.33
C MET A 1 -44.43 -3.79 28.37
N ASP A 2 -44.76 -3.20 27.23
CA ASP A 2 -43.89 -3.00 26.07
C ASP A 2 -42.94 -1.83 26.32
N LEU A 3 -41.64 -2.09 26.20
CA LEU A 3 -40.55 -1.13 26.46
C LEU A 3 -39.55 -1.05 25.29
N TYR A 4 -40.07 -1.12 24.06
CA TYR A 4 -39.30 -0.86 22.84
C TYR A 4 -40.04 0.13 21.93
N HIS A 5 -40.12 1.37 22.37
CA HIS A 5 -40.35 2.51 21.48
C HIS A 5 -39.12 3.42 21.55
N LYS A 6 -38.12 3.09 20.73
CA LYS A 6 -37.17 4.06 20.23
C LYS A 6 -37.63 4.34 18.80
N GLU A 7 -38.36 5.43 18.62
CA GLU A 7 -38.71 5.94 17.30
C GLU A 7 -37.40 6.16 16.54
N ALA A 8 -37.16 5.29 15.56
CA ALA A 8 -36.10 5.50 14.59
C ALA A 8 -36.56 6.66 13.71
N ASP A 9 -35.85 7.77 13.82
CA ASP A 9 -35.94 8.90 12.89
C ASP A 9 -35.62 8.35 11.50
N THR A 10 -36.69 7.93 10.81
CA THR A 10 -36.62 7.20 9.56
C THR A 10 -36.47 8.29 8.51
N VAL A 11 -35.25 8.41 8.00
CA VAL A 11 -34.97 9.25 6.84
C VAL A 11 -35.87 8.75 5.71
N ASP A 12 -36.91 9.52 5.42
CA ASP A 12 -37.83 9.33 4.30
C ASP A 12 -37.03 9.53 3.01
N TRP A 13 -36.38 8.46 2.56
CA TRP A 13 -35.83 8.35 1.21
C TRP A 13 -37.01 8.24 0.25
N GLY A 14 -37.63 9.39 -0.03
CA GLY A 14 -38.76 9.49 -0.94
C GLY A 14 -38.46 8.79 -2.27
N GLY A 15 -39.31 7.80 -2.58
CA GLY A 15 -39.36 7.08 -3.85
C GLY A 15 -38.38 5.91 -3.95
N GLU A 16 -38.91 4.71 -4.18
CA GLU A 16 -38.10 3.57 -4.66
C GLU A 16 -37.34 4.02 -5.91
N ALA A 17 -36.02 4.18 -5.80
CA ALA A 17 -35.19 4.42 -6.96
C ALA A 17 -35.31 3.19 -7.88
N ASP A 18 -35.88 3.39 -9.06
CA ASP A 18 -36.03 2.33 -10.03
C ASP A 18 -34.66 1.95 -10.61
N TYR A 19 -34.12 0.83 -10.13
CA TYR A 19 -32.86 0.26 -10.59
C TYR A 19 -33.04 -0.76 -11.72
N SER A 20 -34.25 -0.91 -12.29
CA SER A 20 -34.56 -1.93 -13.31
C SER A 20 -33.74 -1.83 -14.60
N GLY A 21 -33.00 -0.74 -14.82
CA GLY A 21 -32.10 -0.54 -15.96
C GLY A 21 -30.61 -0.39 -15.61
N TYR A 22 -30.22 -0.48 -14.33
CA TYR A 22 -28.82 -0.33 -13.93
C TYR A 22 -28.16 -1.70 -13.77
N GLU A 23 -27.34 -2.08 -14.74
CA GLU A 23 -26.52 -3.28 -14.69
C GLU A 23 -25.03 -2.90 -14.60
N TRP A 24 -24.49 -2.84 -13.37
CA TRP A 24 -23.07 -2.55 -13.16
C TRP A 24 -22.21 -3.78 -13.46
N PHE A 25 -21.00 -3.54 -13.99
CA PHE A 25 -19.95 -4.56 -14.20
C PHE A 25 -20.27 -5.69 -15.20
N LYS A 26 -21.24 -5.50 -16.10
CA LYS A 26 -21.47 -6.47 -17.19
C LYS A 26 -20.36 -6.49 -18.23
N ASP A 27 -19.81 -5.32 -18.54
CA ASP A 27 -18.71 -5.24 -19.49
C ASP A 27 -17.41 -5.64 -18.79
N PRO A 28 -16.68 -6.65 -19.32
CA PRO A 28 -15.34 -6.92 -18.84
C PRO A 28 -14.51 -5.64 -19.01
N PRO A 29 -13.59 -5.34 -18.08
CA PRO A 29 -12.71 -4.19 -18.23
C PRO A 29 -12.04 -4.27 -19.61
N PRO A 30 -11.90 -3.13 -20.31
CA PRO A 30 -11.34 -3.12 -21.65
C PRO A 30 -9.98 -3.84 -21.63
N PRO A 31 -9.69 -4.67 -22.65
CA PRO A 31 -8.42 -5.37 -22.72
C PRO A 31 -7.31 -4.34 -22.55
N ARG A 32 -6.37 -4.65 -21.64
CA ARG A 32 -5.19 -3.82 -21.41
C ARG A 32 -4.59 -3.50 -22.77
N GLN A 33 -4.60 -2.22 -23.15
CA GLN A 33 -3.87 -1.77 -24.33
C GLN A 33 -2.43 -2.21 -24.12
N GLU A 34 -1.94 -3.09 -25.00
CA GLU A 34 -0.51 -3.35 -25.08
C GLU A 34 0.14 -1.99 -25.26
N ALA A 35 1.07 -1.64 -24.36
CA ALA A 35 1.81 -0.40 -24.47
C ALA A 35 2.35 -0.34 -25.90
N SER A 36 1.88 0.64 -26.67
CA SER A 36 2.37 0.89 -28.02
C SER A 36 3.88 0.87 -27.93
N ALA A 37 4.50 -0.11 -28.58
CA ALA A 37 5.95 -0.23 -28.64
C ALA A 37 6.49 1.16 -28.94
N TYR A 38 7.29 1.69 -28.01
CA TYR A 38 8.03 2.92 -28.21
C TYR A 38 8.67 2.82 -29.59
N SER A 39 8.18 3.64 -30.53
CA SER A 39 8.85 3.76 -31.82
C SER A 39 10.26 4.25 -31.51
N PRO A 40 11.32 3.54 -31.95
CA PRO A 40 12.67 4.02 -31.77
C PRO A 40 12.75 5.31 -32.59
N LEU A 41 12.83 6.43 -31.88
CA LEU A 41 13.14 7.72 -32.48
C LEU A 41 14.45 7.54 -33.25
N CYS A 42 14.35 7.72 -34.58
CA CYS A 42 15.38 8.15 -35.52
C CYS A 42 16.84 7.85 -35.10
N PHE A 43 17.36 6.76 -35.65
CA PHE A 43 18.79 6.54 -35.82
C PHE A 43 19.29 7.47 -36.92
N ASP A 44 19.86 8.60 -36.54
CA ASP A 44 20.84 9.31 -37.37
C ASP A 44 21.92 9.89 -36.44
N GLY A 45 23.10 9.27 -36.51
CA GLY A 45 24.42 9.79 -36.16
C GLY A 45 24.58 10.66 -34.91
N ASP A 46 24.85 10.03 -33.77
CA ASP A 46 26.08 10.28 -32.97
C ASP A 46 26.07 9.36 -31.74
N ALA A 47 26.74 8.22 -31.89
CA ALA A 47 27.04 7.31 -30.80
C ALA A 47 28.26 7.85 -30.02
N ASP A 48 28.08 8.90 -29.24
CA ASP A 48 29.02 9.27 -28.18
C ASP A 48 28.30 10.06 -27.07
N ALA A 49 27.29 9.45 -26.46
CA ALA A 49 26.89 9.86 -25.12
C ALA A 49 27.85 9.19 -24.13
N THR A 50 29.05 9.76 -24.01
CA THR A 50 29.83 9.67 -22.79
C THR A 50 28.86 9.80 -21.62
N THR A 51 28.93 8.87 -20.66
CA THR A 51 28.28 8.99 -19.36
C THR A 51 28.74 10.29 -18.72
N ASP A 52 28.06 11.39 -19.05
CA ASP A 52 28.15 12.63 -18.28
C ASP A 52 27.77 12.22 -16.87
N ASN A 53 28.69 12.43 -15.94
CA ASN A 53 28.49 12.18 -14.52
C ASN A 53 27.24 12.95 -14.09
N TYR A 54 26.10 12.27 -14.03
CA TYR A 54 24.84 12.86 -13.58
C TYR A 54 25.07 13.38 -12.17
N VAL A 55 25.12 14.71 -12.01
CA VAL A 55 25.19 15.37 -10.71
C VAL A 55 23.74 15.63 -10.29
N PRO A 56 23.20 14.87 -9.31
CA PRO A 56 21.84 15.11 -8.85
C PRO A 56 21.69 16.53 -8.32
N GLN A 57 20.55 17.16 -8.61
CA GLN A 57 20.28 18.47 -8.04
C GLN A 57 20.22 18.39 -6.51
N PRO A 58 20.65 19.43 -5.78
CA PRO A 58 20.65 19.41 -4.31
C PRO A 58 19.30 19.02 -3.68
N GLY A 59 18.17 19.43 -4.28
CA GLY A 59 16.84 19.05 -3.80
C GLY A 59 16.54 17.55 -3.90
N VAL A 60 17.13 16.85 -4.89
CA VAL A 60 16.98 15.39 -5.03
C VAL A 60 17.76 14.67 -3.92
N ILE A 61 18.93 15.18 -3.54
CA ILE A 61 19.73 14.64 -2.45
C ILE A 61 18.96 14.77 -1.13
N GLU A 62 18.50 15.99 -0.81
CA GLU A 62 17.74 16.26 0.41
C GLU A 62 16.47 15.40 0.49
N GLN A 63 15.76 15.25 -0.64
CA GLN A 63 14.56 14.42 -0.69
C GLN A 63 14.87 12.94 -0.43
N ASN A 64 15.95 12.39 -1.01
CA ASN A 64 16.38 11.02 -0.74
C ASN A 64 16.80 10.83 0.73
N GLU A 65 17.50 11.81 1.32
CA GLU A 65 17.88 11.78 2.74
C GLU A 65 16.66 11.83 3.66
N ALA A 66 15.65 12.66 3.33
CA ALA A 66 14.39 12.71 4.07
C ALA A 66 13.65 11.37 4.02
N PHE A 67 13.60 10.73 2.84
CA PHE A 67 13.02 9.39 2.71
C PHE A 67 13.80 8.34 3.49
N ASP A 68 15.13 8.35 3.42
CA ASP A 68 15.98 7.43 4.17
C ASP A 68 15.75 7.55 5.68
N PHE A 69 15.64 8.77 6.20
CA PHE A 69 15.29 9.02 7.60
C PHE A 69 13.88 8.52 7.96
N ALA A 70 12.88 8.82 7.12
CA ALA A 70 11.50 8.35 7.32
C ALA A 70 11.42 6.82 7.33
N LEU A 71 12.13 6.16 6.41
CA LEU A 71 12.18 4.70 6.30
C LEU A 71 12.89 4.04 7.49
N LYS A 72 13.97 4.63 8.00
CA LYS A 72 14.66 4.13 9.20
C LYS A 72 13.84 4.29 10.47
N SER A 73 13.04 5.34 10.57
CA SER A 73 12.19 5.60 11.74
C SER A 73 10.86 4.84 11.70
N ALA A 74 10.36 4.50 10.50
CA ALA A 74 9.08 3.84 10.27
C ALA A 74 8.78 2.63 11.19
N PRO A 75 9.67 1.63 11.37
CA PRO A 75 9.38 0.48 12.23
C PRO A 75 9.17 0.88 13.70
N ASN A 76 9.98 1.82 14.19
CA ASN A 76 9.88 2.32 15.57
C ASN A 76 8.60 3.13 15.79
N VAL A 77 8.24 3.97 14.81
CA VAL A 77 6.99 4.76 14.86
C VAL A 77 5.78 3.83 14.84
N LEU A 78 5.75 2.83 13.95
CA LEU A 78 4.68 1.82 13.91
C LEU A 78 4.54 1.11 15.26
N TYR A 79 5.66 0.65 15.83
CA TYR A 79 5.64 -0.02 17.13
C TYR A 79 5.16 0.90 18.26
N ALA A 80 5.56 2.18 18.26
CA ALA A 80 5.09 3.17 19.22
C ALA A 80 3.58 3.43 19.08
N ARG A 81 3.07 3.57 17.86
CA ARG A 81 1.63 3.73 17.58
C ARG A 81 0.84 2.52 18.03
N PHE A 82 1.35 1.31 17.79
CA PHE A 82 0.74 0.07 18.29
C PHE A 82 0.69 0.05 19.81
N LYS A 83 1.76 0.45 20.51
CA LYS A 83 1.74 0.54 21.98
C LYS A 83 0.73 1.55 22.53
N GLN A 84 0.53 2.67 21.84
CA GLN A 84 -0.35 3.75 22.30
C GLN A 84 -1.83 3.49 22.01
N PHE A 85 -2.14 2.96 20.83
CA PHE A 85 -3.51 2.87 20.31
C PHE A 85 -3.91 1.44 19.88
N GLY A 86 -3.07 0.44 20.18
CA GLY A 86 -3.30 -0.94 19.78
C GLY A 86 -3.38 -1.10 18.26
N GLN A 87 -4.29 -1.95 17.82
CA GLN A 87 -4.47 -2.28 16.40
C GLN A 87 -4.99 -1.09 15.56
N LEU A 88 -5.77 -0.18 16.17
CA LEU A 88 -6.21 1.06 15.50
C LEU A 88 -5.02 1.98 15.18
N GLY A 89 -3.99 1.99 16.03
CA GLY A 89 -2.74 2.71 15.77
C GLY A 89 -2.01 2.19 14.53
N VAL A 90 -2.04 0.87 14.31
CA VAL A 90 -1.48 0.24 13.10
C VAL A 90 -2.28 0.65 11.87
N LEU A 91 -3.61 0.66 11.96
CA LEU A 91 -4.48 1.05 10.85
C LEU A 91 -4.26 2.52 10.44
N ALA A 92 -4.21 3.44 11.41
CA ALA A 92 -3.92 4.84 11.15
C ALA A 92 -2.53 5.03 10.52
N TRP A 93 -1.52 4.35 11.07
CA TRP A 93 -0.16 4.38 10.53
C TRP A 93 -0.08 3.85 9.10
N CYS A 94 -0.87 2.83 8.74
CA CYS A 94 -0.92 2.32 7.36
C CYS A 94 -1.40 3.38 6.35
N SER A 95 -2.23 4.34 6.78
CA SER A 95 -2.64 5.47 5.93
C SER A 95 -1.46 6.39 5.64
N GLU A 96 -0.73 6.80 6.70
CA GLU A 96 0.48 7.63 6.59
C GLU A 96 1.56 6.91 5.74
N PHE A 97 1.72 5.59 5.93
CA PHE A 97 2.66 4.79 5.16
C PHE A 97 2.28 4.64 3.69
N SER A 98 0.98 4.61 3.36
CA SER A 98 0.51 4.61 1.97
C SER A 98 0.96 5.87 1.23
N GLU A 99 0.87 7.04 1.87
CA GLU A 99 1.33 8.30 1.29
C GLU A 99 2.85 8.31 1.06
N LEU A 100 3.61 7.78 2.02
CA LEU A 100 5.05 7.59 1.88
C LEU A 100 5.40 6.70 0.67
N ILE A 101 4.65 5.60 0.48
CA ILE A 101 4.84 4.71 -0.68
C ILE A 101 4.60 5.45 -1.98
N ASP A 102 3.53 6.26 -2.06
CA ASP A 102 3.17 6.94 -3.29
C ASP A 102 4.18 8.06 -3.63
N ALA A 103 4.72 8.74 -2.62
CA ALA A 103 5.81 9.69 -2.79
C ALA A 103 7.13 9.02 -3.23
N LEU A 104 7.46 7.84 -2.67
CA LEU A 104 8.60 7.04 -3.10
C LEU A 104 8.44 6.56 -4.55
N LYS A 105 7.22 6.19 -4.95
CA LYS A 105 6.93 5.79 -6.33
C LYS A 105 7.18 6.92 -7.31
N LEU A 106 6.68 8.12 -6.99
CA LEU A 106 6.91 9.30 -7.81
C LEU A 106 8.41 9.54 -8.00
N LEU A 107 9.17 9.55 -6.90
CA LEU A 107 10.64 9.71 -6.95
C LEU A 107 11.32 8.67 -7.84
N GLY A 108 10.89 7.40 -7.75
CA GLY A 108 11.46 6.32 -8.53
C GLY A 108 11.09 6.37 -10.01
N VAL A 109 9.86 6.77 -10.34
CA VAL A 109 9.41 6.98 -11.74
C VAL A 109 10.15 8.14 -12.39
N ASP A 110 10.45 9.20 -11.63
CA ASP A 110 11.23 10.35 -12.10
C ASP A 110 12.73 10.03 -12.28
N GLY A 111 13.17 8.81 -11.96
CA GLY A 111 14.58 8.39 -12.05
C GLY A 111 15.48 8.98 -10.96
N ASN A 112 14.90 9.64 -9.96
CA ASN A 112 15.62 10.38 -8.92
C ASN A 112 15.88 9.57 -7.64
N MET A 113 15.42 8.32 -7.58
CA MET A 113 15.59 7.45 -6.42
C MET A 113 17.00 6.88 -6.35
N PHE A 114 17.70 7.11 -5.24
CA PHE A 114 19.02 6.53 -5.01
C PHE A 114 18.93 5.04 -4.68
N VAL A 115 20.00 4.30 -5.03
CA VAL A 115 20.13 2.87 -4.70
C VAL A 115 20.11 2.63 -3.19
N SER A 116 20.69 3.55 -2.41
CA SER A 116 20.64 3.53 -0.94
C SER A 116 19.20 3.61 -0.44
N THR A 117 18.41 4.57 -0.95
CA THR A 117 16.99 4.76 -0.61
C THR A 117 16.17 3.52 -0.95
N ARG A 118 16.35 2.94 -2.14
CA ARG A 118 15.69 1.69 -2.55
C ARG A 118 16.04 0.53 -1.61
N THR A 119 17.32 0.36 -1.29
CA THR A 119 17.80 -0.70 -0.41
C THR A 119 17.26 -0.53 1.01
N GLN A 120 17.25 0.70 1.51
CA GLN A 120 16.69 1.02 2.82
C GLN A 120 15.18 0.76 2.85
N ALA A 121 14.43 1.10 1.79
CA ALA A 121 13.01 0.84 1.71
C ALA A 121 12.68 -0.67 1.77
N LEU A 122 13.43 -1.50 1.02
CA LEU A 122 13.31 -2.96 1.08
C LEU A 122 13.63 -3.50 2.48
N LYS A 123 14.70 -3.00 3.10
CA LYS A 123 15.08 -3.37 4.47
C LYS A 123 13.99 -2.99 5.48
N THR A 124 13.42 -1.79 5.38
CA THR A 124 12.31 -1.34 6.22
C THR A 124 11.09 -2.25 6.07
N CYS A 125 10.76 -2.71 4.86
CA CYS A 125 9.70 -3.71 4.66
C CYS A 125 9.95 -5.01 5.44
N GLU A 126 11.19 -5.53 5.42
CA GLU A 126 11.55 -6.72 6.20
C GLU A 126 11.47 -6.47 7.71
N GLU A 127 11.94 -5.31 8.18
CA GLU A 127 11.91 -4.94 9.59
C GLU A 127 10.48 -4.82 10.11
N ILE A 128 9.57 -4.21 9.34
CA ILE A 128 8.15 -4.10 9.70
C ILE A 128 7.52 -5.50 9.84
N LEU A 129 7.77 -6.43 8.90
CA LEU A 129 7.22 -7.78 8.96
C LEU A 129 7.80 -8.60 10.13
N ARG A 130 9.02 -8.30 10.58
CA ARG A 130 9.63 -8.93 11.76
C ARG A 130 9.11 -8.39 13.09
N LEU A 131 8.38 -7.27 13.09
CA LEU A 131 7.76 -6.75 14.31
C LEU A 131 6.71 -7.73 14.81
N LYS A 132 6.85 -8.16 16.06
CA LYS A 132 5.85 -8.97 16.74
C LYS A 132 4.72 -8.07 17.23
N LEU A 133 3.82 -7.72 16.32
CA LEU A 133 2.59 -6.99 16.62
C LEU A 133 1.46 -8.01 16.84
N ASP A 134 0.87 -8.00 18.03
CA ASP A 134 -0.25 -8.88 18.36
C ASP A 134 -1.56 -8.26 17.86
N ILE A 135 -1.90 -8.57 16.60
CA ILE A 135 -3.05 -8.02 15.89
C ILE A 135 -4.08 -9.13 15.69
N GLU A 136 -5.17 -9.07 16.45
CA GLU A 136 -6.31 -9.99 16.37
C GLU A 136 -7.12 -9.77 15.08
N MET A 137 -7.35 -8.50 14.69
CA MET A 137 -8.13 -8.16 13.50
C MET A 137 -7.36 -8.50 12.22
N GLN A 138 -7.71 -9.63 11.61
CA GLN A 138 -7.08 -10.14 10.38
C GLN A 138 -7.12 -9.13 9.22
N ILE A 139 -8.16 -8.29 9.13
CA ILE A 139 -8.25 -7.25 8.10
C ILE A 139 -7.10 -6.23 8.20
N ILE A 140 -6.63 -5.93 9.42
CA ILE A 140 -5.53 -4.99 9.65
C ILE A 140 -4.20 -5.64 9.24
N VAL A 141 -4.02 -6.93 9.56
CA VAL A 141 -2.84 -7.70 9.11
C VAL A 141 -2.77 -7.76 7.59
N MET A 142 -3.90 -8.04 6.93
CA MET A 142 -4.00 -8.04 5.47
C MET A 142 -3.72 -6.65 4.89
N TYR A 143 -4.25 -5.59 5.50
CA TYR A 143 -4.04 -4.24 5.03
C TYR A 143 -2.57 -3.84 5.12
N LEU A 144 -1.93 -4.04 6.28
CA LEU A 144 -0.49 -3.80 6.48
C LEU A 144 0.35 -4.59 5.47
N SER A 145 0.07 -5.88 5.30
CA SER A 145 0.78 -6.75 4.35
C SER A 145 0.61 -6.27 2.91
N SER A 146 -0.58 -5.79 2.54
CA SER A 146 -0.83 -5.27 1.20
C SER A 146 -0.06 -3.98 0.90
N GLN A 147 0.11 -3.09 1.89
CA GLN A 147 0.96 -1.90 1.74
C GLN A 147 2.42 -2.28 1.52
N ILE A 148 2.94 -3.23 2.30
CA ILE A 148 4.31 -3.72 2.18
C ILE A 148 4.52 -4.41 0.82
N ALA A 149 3.57 -5.25 0.39
CA ALA A 149 3.60 -5.87 -0.93
C ALA A 149 3.57 -4.85 -2.06
N ARG A 150 2.78 -3.77 -1.92
CA ARG A 150 2.70 -2.68 -2.90
C ARG A 150 4.03 -1.95 -3.06
N LEU A 151 4.75 -1.72 -1.96
CA LEU A 151 6.09 -1.12 -2.00
C LEU A 151 7.13 -2.08 -2.59
N ARG A 152 7.19 -3.32 -2.09
CA ARG A 152 8.15 -4.32 -2.58
C ARG A 152 8.04 -4.57 -4.08
N ARG A 153 6.81 -4.74 -4.61
CA ARG A 153 6.57 -4.93 -6.06
C ARG A 153 7.05 -3.75 -6.90
N PHE A 154 7.01 -2.55 -6.35
CA PHE A 154 7.52 -1.36 -7.05
C PHE A 154 9.05 -1.33 -7.05
N LEU A 155 9.68 -1.68 -5.93
CA LEU A 155 11.14 -1.63 -5.79
C LEU A 155 11.85 -2.81 -6.46
N ASP A 156 11.19 -3.97 -6.53
CA ASP A 156 11.68 -5.24 -7.05
C ASP A 156 10.50 -6.05 -7.62
N SER A 157 10.23 -5.87 -8.92
CA SER A 157 9.07 -6.48 -9.60
C SER A 157 9.23 -7.97 -9.88
N ASP A 158 10.46 -8.44 -10.00
CA ASP A 158 10.77 -9.79 -10.45
C ASP A 158 10.80 -10.77 -9.27
N ARG A 159 11.12 -10.28 -8.08
CA ARG A 159 11.17 -11.09 -6.87
C ARG A 159 9.77 -11.37 -6.32
N GLN A 160 9.47 -12.66 -6.14
CA GLN A 160 8.32 -13.11 -5.37
C GLN A 160 8.65 -13.16 -3.86
N TRP A 161 7.68 -12.79 -3.04
CA TRP A 161 7.82 -12.69 -1.59
C TRP A 161 6.72 -13.51 -0.92
N ASP A 162 7.12 -14.44 -0.05
CA ASP A 162 6.22 -15.39 0.63
C ASP A 162 6.26 -15.25 2.17
N ASP A 163 6.95 -14.24 2.68
CA ASP A 163 7.16 -13.95 4.11
C ASP A 163 6.01 -13.17 4.77
N TYR A 164 4.90 -12.96 4.06
CA TYR A 164 3.73 -12.27 4.60
C TYR A 164 2.97 -13.12 5.62
N PRO A 165 2.44 -12.52 6.71
CA PRO A 165 1.55 -13.20 7.64
C PRO A 165 0.34 -13.81 6.91
N LYS A 166 0.09 -15.10 7.13
CA LYS A 166 -1.07 -15.78 6.55
C LYS A 166 -2.29 -15.48 7.42
N PRO A 167 -3.37 -14.90 6.86
CA PRO A 167 -4.55 -14.59 7.64
C PRO A 167 -5.23 -15.88 8.13
N GLN A 168 -5.64 -15.88 9.38
CA GLN A 168 -6.39 -16.98 10.01
C GLN A 168 -7.87 -16.60 10.04
N PHE A 169 -8.57 -16.85 8.94
CA PHE A 169 -10.02 -16.72 8.93
C PHE A 169 -10.65 -18.01 9.46
N PRO A 170 -11.66 -17.93 10.35
CA PRO A 170 -12.47 -19.09 10.69
C PRO A 170 -13.16 -19.57 9.42
N LEU A 171 -12.80 -20.77 8.95
CA LEU A 171 -13.41 -21.38 7.77
C LEU A 171 -14.80 -21.95 8.10
N ASP A 172 -15.06 -22.25 9.37
CA ASP A 172 -16.34 -22.75 9.86
C ASP A 172 -16.98 -21.73 10.82
N TYR A 173 -18.23 -21.34 10.54
CA TYR A 173 -19.01 -20.46 11.40
C TYR A 173 -19.38 -21.14 12.73
N MET A 174 -19.29 -22.46 12.80
CA MET A 174 -19.57 -23.25 14.01
C MET A 174 -18.39 -23.36 14.98
N ASP A 175 -17.16 -23.06 14.55
CA ASP A 175 -15.97 -23.17 15.40
C ASP A 175 -15.89 -22.05 16.45
N PHE A 176 -16.61 -20.94 16.26
CA PHE A 176 -16.64 -19.81 17.20
C PHE A 176 -17.37 -20.12 18.52
N GLY A 177 -18.05 -21.27 18.63
CA GLY A 177 -18.89 -21.63 19.78
C GLY A 177 -18.45 -22.89 20.56
N ARG A 178 -17.38 -23.58 20.15
CA ARG A 178 -16.95 -24.83 20.81
C ARG A 178 -15.85 -24.66 21.85
N GLU A 179 -15.18 -23.53 21.89
CA GLU A 179 -14.17 -23.21 22.90
C GLU A 179 -14.71 -22.20 23.93
N ARG A 180 -15.74 -22.60 24.69
CA ARG A 180 -16.07 -22.04 26.00
C ARG A 180 -16.62 -23.10 26.95
#